data_AF-A0A0C1XT29-F1
#
_entry.id   AF-A0A0C1XT29-F1
#
_cell.length_a   1.000
_cell.length_b   1.000
_cell.length_c   1.000
_cell.angle_alpha   90.00
_cell.angle_beta   90.00
_cell.angle_gamma   90.00
#
_symmetry.space_group_name_H-M   'P 1'
#
loop_
_entity.id
_entity.type
_entity.pdbx_description
1 polymer ?
#
loop_
_entity_poly.entity_id
_entity_poly.type
_entity_poly.pdbx_seq_one_letter_code
_entity_poly.pdbx_strand_id
1 'polypeptide(L)'
;MGPDTIDYTVKHGPHAGRHAVQRIFFHRVAPGIELTSWYEEVGTVVSVIWYLESQTSHRFAALPAWAGDDYSVLVGDNQDPEYIDRVRMLAQSNPDGPRNLLWDDGYFELS
;
A
#
# COMPACT_ATOMS: atom_id res chain seq x y z
N MET A 1 -9.98 -20.06 -4.79
CA MET A 1 -9.92 -19.01 -3.77
C MET A 1 -8.57 -18.34 -3.91
N GLY A 2 -8.55 -17.01 -4.02
CA GLY A 2 -7.32 -16.23 -4.16
C GLY A 2 -6.69 -15.93 -2.79
N PRO A 3 -5.57 -15.19 -2.76
CA PRO A 3 -5.00 -14.71 -1.50
C PRO A 3 -5.96 -13.72 -0.81
N ASP A 4 -6.08 -13.82 0.52
CA ASP A 4 -6.91 -12.93 1.34
C ASP A 4 -6.09 -11.80 1.99
N THR A 5 -4.77 -11.95 2.00
CA THR A 5 -3.83 -10.98 2.59
C THR A 5 -2.61 -10.75 1.71
N ILE A 6 -1.99 -9.59 1.88
CA ILE A 6 -0.64 -9.28 1.40
C ILE A 6 0.25 -8.98 2.59
N ASP A 7 1.47 -9.52 2.57
CA ASP A 7 2.56 -9.20 3.49
C ASP A 7 3.64 -8.51 2.66
N TYR A 8 3.99 -7.27 3.01
CA TYR A 8 4.98 -6.51 2.28
C TYR A 8 5.92 -5.74 3.20
N THR A 9 7.16 -5.55 2.71
CA THR A 9 8.16 -4.68 3.32
C THR A 9 8.71 -3.71 2.29
N VAL A 10 8.76 -2.43 2.62
CA VAL A 10 9.35 -1.39 1.79
C VAL A 10 10.85 -1.33 2.05
N LYS A 11 11.64 -1.78 1.08
CA LYS A 11 13.11 -1.84 1.20
C LYS A 11 13.81 -0.51 0.92
N HIS A 12 13.24 0.30 0.03
CA HIS A 12 13.86 1.55 -0.45
C HIS A 12 12.80 2.65 -0.60
N GLY A 13 13.26 3.91 -0.58
CA GLY A 13 12.41 5.09 -0.74
C GLY A 13 12.10 5.82 0.57
N PRO A 14 11.22 6.84 0.53
CA PRO A 14 10.98 7.78 1.63
C PRO A 14 10.44 7.16 2.93
N HIS A 15 9.86 5.96 2.86
CA HIS A 15 9.32 5.22 4.00
C HIS A 15 9.89 3.80 4.07
N ALA A 16 11.16 3.64 3.67
CA ALA A 16 11.89 2.38 3.82
C ALA A 16 11.89 1.94 5.29
N GLY A 17 11.69 0.63 5.51
CA GLY A 17 11.49 0.06 6.85
C GLY A 17 10.03 -0.10 7.24
N ARG A 18 9.07 0.36 6.41
CA ARG A 18 7.66 -0.01 6.56
C ARG A 18 7.45 -1.50 6.32
N HIS A 19 6.78 -2.16 7.25
CA HIS A 19 6.25 -3.51 7.11
C HIS A 19 4.74 -3.48 7.34
N ALA A 20 3.99 -4.24 6.53
CA ALA A 20 2.57 -4.36 6.77
C ALA A 20 2.00 -5.69 6.27
N VAL A 21 1.06 -6.23 7.05
CA VAL A 21 0.17 -7.31 6.65
C VAL A 21 -1.24 -6.73 6.50
N GLN A 22 -1.81 -6.81 5.30
CA GLN A 22 -3.09 -6.19 4.96
C GLN A 22 -4.07 -7.20 4.40
N ARG A 23 -5.35 -7.01 4.71
CA ARG A 23 -6.43 -7.69 3.96
C ARG A 23 -6.55 -7.07 2.58
N ILE A 24 -6.74 -7.92 1.57
CA ILE A 24 -6.82 -7.49 0.19
C ILE A 24 -8.16 -7.85 -0.44
N PHE A 25 -8.54 -7.05 -1.42
CA PHE A 25 -9.46 -7.46 -2.47
C PHE A 25 -8.63 -7.95 -3.66
N PHE A 26 -8.82 -9.21 -4.02
CA PHE A 26 -8.17 -9.83 -5.17
C PHE A 26 -9.19 -10.14 -6.26
N HIS A 27 -8.85 -9.82 -7.50
CA HIS A 27 -9.67 -10.15 -8.66
C HIS A 27 -8.80 -10.51 -9.87
N ARG A 28 -9.14 -11.62 -10.54
CA ARG A 28 -8.57 -11.93 -11.85
C ARG A 28 -9.39 -11.20 -12.92
N VAL A 29 -8.79 -10.20 -13.54
CA VAL A 29 -9.44 -9.33 -14.53
C VAL A 29 -9.54 -10.02 -15.89
N ALA A 30 -8.46 -10.67 -16.32
CA ALA A 30 -8.36 -11.42 -17.56
C ALA A 30 -7.29 -12.53 -17.42
N PRO A 31 -7.15 -13.46 -18.38
CA PRO A 31 -6.03 -14.39 -18.39
C PRO A 31 -4.70 -13.61 -18.31
N GLY A 32 -3.85 -13.94 -17.33
CA GLY A 32 -2.56 -13.27 -17.12
C GLY A 32 -2.61 -11.86 -16.52
N ILE A 33 -3.81 -11.34 -16.19
CA ILE A 33 -3.98 -10.00 -15.60
C ILE A 33 -4.75 -10.09 -14.29
N GLU A 34 -4.12 -9.67 -13.20
CA GLU A 34 -4.67 -9.74 -11.85
C GLU A 34 -4.69 -8.34 -11.21
N LEU A 35 -5.66 -8.09 -10.34
CA LEU A 35 -5.80 -6.85 -9.59
C LEU A 35 -5.81 -7.17 -8.09
N THR A 36 -4.97 -6.46 -7.35
CA THR A 36 -4.94 -6.48 -5.88
C THR A 36 -5.13 -5.07 -5.36
N SER A 37 -6.11 -4.87 -4.49
CA SER A 37 -6.37 -3.57 -3.86
C SER A 37 -6.55 -3.70 -2.36
N TRP A 38 -6.10 -2.71 -1.59
CA TRP A 38 -6.30 -2.68 -0.15
C TRP A 38 -6.40 -1.25 0.39
N TYR A 39 -6.92 -1.14 1.61
CA TYR A 39 -7.00 0.08 2.38
C TYR A 39 -6.19 -0.10 3.67
N GLU A 40 -5.27 0.82 3.92
CA GLU A 40 -4.36 0.74 5.06
C GLU A 40 -4.90 1.48 6.28
N GLU A 41 -4.39 1.11 7.46
CA GLU A 41 -4.68 1.77 8.73
C GLU A 41 -4.42 3.28 8.72
N VAL A 42 -3.48 3.73 7.88
CA VAL A 42 -3.10 5.13 7.72
C VAL A 42 -4.08 5.91 6.83
N GLY A 43 -5.01 5.23 6.15
CA GLY A 43 -5.97 5.85 5.23
C GLY A 43 -5.57 5.82 3.75
N THR A 44 -4.39 5.27 3.45
CA THR A 44 -3.91 5.08 2.09
C THR A 44 -4.74 4.01 1.38
N VAL A 45 -5.17 4.33 0.15
CA VAL A 45 -5.75 3.35 -0.78
C VAL A 45 -4.64 2.92 -1.72
N VAL A 46 -4.46 1.61 -1.91
CA VAL A 46 -3.51 1.06 -2.87
C VAL A 46 -4.22 0.12 -3.84
N SER A 47 -3.84 0.21 -5.12
CA SER A 47 -4.25 -0.74 -6.14
C SER A 47 -3.07 -1.09 -7.02
N VAL A 48 -2.92 -2.38 -7.33
CA VAL A 48 -1.89 -2.90 -8.22
C VAL A 48 -2.53 -3.81 -9.25
N ILE A 49 -2.26 -3.54 -10.52
CA ILE A 49 -2.54 -4.44 -11.63
C ILE A 49 -1.25 -5.19 -11.94
N TRP A 50 -1.32 -6.51 -11.99
CA TRP A 50 -0.20 -7.42 -12.26
C TRP A 50 -0.36 -8.03 -13.65
N TYR A 51 0.66 -7.87 -14.50
CA TYR A 51 0.75 -8.47 -15.83
C TYR A 51 1.71 -9.66 -15.77
N LEU A 52 1.17 -10.86 -15.51
CA LEU A 52 1.96 -12.04 -15.13
C LEU A 52 2.97 -12.48 -16.20
N GLU A 53 2.61 -12.41 -17.48
CA GLU A 53 3.48 -12.84 -18.58
C GLU A 53 4.72 -11.94 -18.72
N SER A 54 4.53 -10.63 -18.59
CA SER A 54 5.60 -9.64 -18.70
C SER A 54 6.33 -9.38 -17.38
N GLN A 55 5.81 -9.91 -16.28
CA GLN A 55 6.29 -9.64 -14.92
C GLN A 55 6.39 -8.13 -14.61
N THR A 56 5.39 -7.38 -15.08
CA THR A 56 5.26 -5.93 -14.84
C THR A 56 3.96 -5.60 -14.11
N SER A 57 3.90 -4.43 -13.50
CA SER A 57 2.75 -3.97 -12.74
C SER A 57 2.47 -2.50 -13.01
N HIS A 58 1.19 -2.14 -12.96
CA HIS A 58 0.75 -0.75 -12.85
C HIS A 58 0.28 -0.51 -11.43
N ARG A 59 0.85 0.46 -10.73
CA ARG A 59 0.64 0.68 -9.31
C ARG A 59 0.06 2.07 -9.09
N PHE A 60 -0.91 2.15 -8.19
CA PHE A 60 -1.55 3.38 -7.79
C PHE A 60 -1.68 3.42 -6.28
N ALA A 61 -1.41 4.59 -5.70
CA ALA A 61 -1.69 4.88 -4.30
C ALA A 61 -2.30 6.28 -4.13
N ALA A 62 -3.28 6.40 -3.25
CA ALA A 62 -3.84 7.67 -2.83
C ALA A 62 -3.62 7.84 -1.32
N LEU A 63 -2.58 8.60 -0.98
CA LEU A 63 -2.18 8.87 0.40
C LEU A 63 -3.00 10.05 0.95
N PRO A 64 -3.40 10.01 2.23
CA PRO A 64 -3.91 11.19 2.91
C PRO A 64 -2.93 12.37 2.82
N ALA A 65 -3.43 13.60 2.84
CA ALA A 65 -2.62 14.82 2.77
C ALA A 65 -1.47 14.77 3.80
N TRP A 66 -1.81 14.46 5.05
CA TRP A 66 -0.87 14.40 6.18
C TRP A 66 0.27 13.39 6.02
N ALA A 67 0.03 12.29 5.31
CA ALA A 67 1.03 11.25 5.09
C ALA A 67 1.94 11.56 3.89
N GLY A 68 1.48 12.39 2.96
CA GLY A 68 2.30 12.84 1.83
C GLY A 68 3.20 14.04 2.15
N ASP A 69 2.86 14.81 3.20
CA ASP A 69 3.70 15.91 3.69
C ASP A 69 4.98 15.41 4.37
N ASP A 70 4.89 14.30 5.10
CA ASP A 70 6.04 13.62 5.74
C ASP A 70 5.87 12.10 5.67
N TYR A 71 6.59 11.45 4.75
CA TYR A 71 6.54 9.99 4.59
C TYR A 71 7.14 9.21 5.76
N SER A 72 7.95 9.82 6.61
CA SER A 72 8.61 9.11 7.73
C SER A 72 7.61 8.60 8.77
N VAL A 73 6.44 9.22 8.85
CA VAL A 73 5.33 8.79 9.71
C VAL A 73 4.82 7.38 9.35
N LEU A 74 5.05 6.93 8.12
CA LEU A 74 4.64 5.61 7.62
C LEU A 74 5.63 4.50 7.96
N VAL A 75 6.84 4.85 8.43
CA VAL A 75 7.85 3.86 8.84
C VAL A 75 7.38 3.18 10.13
N GLY A 76 7.44 1.85 10.15
CA GLY A 76 7.03 1.00 11.26
C GLY A 76 6.29 -0.25 10.77
N ASP A 77 5.71 -0.99 11.71
CA ASP A 77 5.05 -2.27 11.48
C ASP A 77 3.57 -2.19 11.88
N ASN A 78 2.65 -2.50 10.97
CA ASN A 78 1.22 -2.48 11.28
C ASN A 78 0.76 -3.63 12.20
N GLN A 79 1.66 -4.57 12.52
CA GLN A 79 1.47 -5.58 13.56
C GLN A 79 1.86 -5.09 14.96
N ASP A 80 2.52 -3.93 15.06
CA ASP A 80 2.87 -3.28 16.32
C ASP A 80 1.72 -2.38 16.83
N PRO A 81 1.15 -2.65 18.02
CA PRO A 81 0.10 -1.80 18.60
C PRO A 81 0.51 -0.32 18.77
N GLU A 82 1.77 -0.03 19.11
CA GLU A 82 2.22 1.35 19.30
C GLU A 82 2.22 2.13 17.98
N TYR A 83 2.65 1.47 16.91
CA TYR A 83 2.57 2.02 15.56
C TYR A 83 1.11 2.32 15.19
N ILE A 84 0.22 1.36 15.41
CA ILE A 84 -1.21 1.46 15.06
C ILE A 84 -1.89 2.62 15.81
N ASP A 85 -1.62 2.77 17.11
CA ASP A 85 -2.20 3.84 17.90
C ASP A 85 -1.69 5.21 17.45
N ARG A 86 -0.40 5.33 17.15
CA ARG A 86 0.20 6.54 16.60
C ARG A 86 -0.45 6.95 15.28
N VAL A 87 -0.57 6.04 14.32
CA VAL A 87 -1.12 6.39 12.99
C VAL A 87 -2.62 6.68 13.04
N ARG A 88 -3.38 6.01 13.91
CA ARG A 88 -4.80 6.34 14.14
C ARG A 88 -4.97 7.74 14.70
N MET A 89 -4.15 8.13 15.68
CA MET A 89 -4.15 9.48 16.22
C MET A 89 -3.82 10.52 15.14
N LEU A 90 -2.82 10.26 14.29
CA LEU A 90 -2.46 11.13 13.18
C LEU A 90 -3.61 11.26 12.16
N ALA A 91 -4.23 10.14 11.76
CA ALA A 91 -5.34 10.14 10.82
C ALA A 91 -6.59 10.86 11.36
N GLN A 92 -6.82 10.85 12.67
CA GLN A 92 -7.93 11.58 13.30
C GLN A 92 -7.66 13.08 13.44
N SER A 93 -6.40 13.46 13.64
CA SER A 93 -6.03 14.84 13.97
C SER A 93 -5.65 15.70 12.77
N ASN A 94 -5.41 15.07 11.61
CA ASN A 94 -4.90 15.75 10.43
C ASN A 94 -5.83 15.59 9.23
N PRO A 95 -5.77 16.52 8.25
CA PRO A 95 -6.64 16.46 7.08
C PRO A 95 -6.36 15.24 6.20
N ASP A 96 -7.43 14.58 5.75
CA ASP A 96 -7.34 13.50 4.75
C ASP A 96 -7.08 14.04 3.33
N GLY A 97 -7.69 15.17 2.99
CA GLY A 97 -7.67 15.75 1.64
C GLY A 97 -7.05 17.15 1.57
N PRO A 98 -6.57 17.58 0.38
CA PRO A 98 -6.50 16.80 -0.86
C PRO A 98 -5.45 15.69 -0.78
N ARG A 99 -5.78 14.50 -1.31
CA ARG A 99 -4.91 13.32 -1.26
C ARG A 99 -3.73 13.45 -2.22
N ASN A 100 -2.58 12.93 -1.81
CA ASN A 100 -1.40 12.78 -2.64
C ASN A 100 -1.56 11.53 -3.51
N LEU A 101 -1.69 11.74 -4.82
CA LEU A 101 -1.86 10.65 -5.79
C LEU A 101 -0.51 10.26 -6.36
N LEU A 102 -0.16 8.98 -6.22
CA LEU A 102 1.06 8.40 -6.74
C LEU A 102 0.69 7.28 -7.71
N TRP A 103 1.39 7.21 -8.82
CA TRP A 103 1.31 6.09 -9.74
C TRP A 103 2.64 5.89 -10.44
N ASP A 104 2.96 4.65 -10.72
CA ASP A 104 4.10 4.27 -11.51
C ASP A 104 3.90 2.86 -12.09
N ASP A 105 4.83 2.46 -12.94
CA ASP A 105 4.96 1.08 -13.36
C ASP A 105 6.11 0.42 -12.59
N GLY A 106 6.06 -0.90 -12.42
CA GLY A 106 7.07 -1.66 -11.69
C GLY A 106 7.30 -3.04 -12.28
N TYR A 107 8.41 -3.66 -11.88
CA TYR A 107 8.75 -5.04 -12.21
C TYR A 107 8.64 -5.91 -10.96
N PHE A 108 8.32 -7.19 -11.13
CA PHE A 108 8.32 -8.16 -10.05
C PHE A 108 8.92 -9.49 -10.50
N GLU A 109 9.32 -10.33 -9.55
CA GLU A 109 9.78 -11.69 -9.82
C GLU A 109 8.94 -12.65 -8.98
N LEU A 110 8.74 -13.86 -9.49
CA LEU A 110 8.10 -14.94 -8.76
C LEU A 110 9.19 -15.86 -8.20
N SER A 111 9.21 -16.04 -6.89
CA SER A 111 10.14 -16.90 -6.16
C SER A 111 9.47 -18.16 -5.65
#